data_AF-A0ABF7Q459-F1
#
_entry.id   AF-A0ABF7Q459-F1
#
_cell.length_a   1.000
_cell.length_b   1.000
_cell.length_c   1.000
_cell.angle_alpha   90.00
_cell.angle_beta   90.00
_cell.angle_gamma   90.00
#
_symmetry.space_group_name_H-M   'P 1'
#
loop_
_entity.id
_entity.type
_entity.pdbx_description
1 polymer ?
#
loop_
_entity_poly.entity_id
_entity_poly.type
_entity_poly.pdbx_seq_one_letter_code
_entity_poly.pdbx_strand_id
1 'polypeptide(L)'
;MGTTAPPLSPSIVADTRGVKPPPSRDVRARRVGQRRQIYAMIAGCYLIDAVILLIYAQAGTVPASIAPVYAAIGLATVALWTLLSESGFNERFRDHYLVVPQSIVSMMFTVAFCYVAPEVSIVFLCTLYLVVGFSSLRATPRQTAICWTFLALGLAGLFLLTDKPLGMPTGGALERLATLLVFVLTIAGCMFLGIFSSSLRESLYQRGLKLKEAYRRIEELAELDELTGALNRRSIMHVLEEELTRSRQTGKPCSVMLIDLDWFKRINDEHGHPTGDDVLRTFAITMFANIRSSDRFGRYGGEEFLLVLPGAPLDPACRLAERLRQIIADLDWSAFSAGLQVTFSAGVATSRGDETTESLLSRADRALYASKAQGRNRVTRA
;
A
#
# COMPACT_ATOMS: atom_id res chain seq x y z
N MET A 1 -28.03 11.82 -25.01
CA MET A 1 -26.83 12.51 -24.51
C MET A 1 -25.92 11.45 -23.93
N GLY A 2 -24.91 11.01 -24.68
CA GLY A 2 -23.99 9.96 -24.27
C GLY A 2 -22.88 10.52 -23.39
N THR A 3 -22.91 10.20 -22.11
CA THR A 3 -21.81 10.47 -21.18
C THR A 3 -20.85 9.28 -21.23
N THR A 4 -19.82 9.41 -22.07
CA THR A 4 -18.65 8.52 -22.06
C THR A 4 -17.99 8.58 -20.69
N ALA A 5 -17.88 7.43 -20.03
CA ALA A 5 -17.09 7.30 -18.80
C ALA A 5 -15.66 7.81 -19.03
N PRO A 6 -15.05 8.51 -18.06
CA PRO A 6 -13.68 8.96 -18.19
C PRO A 6 -12.75 7.74 -18.32
N PRO A 7 -11.72 7.78 -19.19
CA PRO A 7 -10.81 6.66 -19.33
C PRO A 7 -10.09 6.44 -18.00
N LEU A 8 -10.10 5.19 -17.53
CA LEU A 8 -9.31 4.73 -16.39
C LEU A 8 -7.87 5.20 -16.53
N SER A 9 -7.28 5.65 -15.42
CA SER A 9 -5.90 6.12 -15.39
C SER A 9 -4.96 5.04 -15.96
N PRO A 10 -3.96 5.41 -16.78
CA PRO A 10 -3.06 4.46 -17.43
C PRO A 10 -2.23 3.60 -16.46
N SER A 11 -2.28 3.88 -15.16
CA SER A 11 -1.64 3.08 -14.11
C SER A 11 -2.32 1.74 -13.82
N ILE A 12 -3.61 1.56 -14.15
CA ILE A 12 -4.35 0.32 -13.83
C ILE A 12 -4.26 -0.72 -14.97
N VAL A 13 -4.12 -0.27 -16.23
CA VAL A 13 -4.05 -1.17 -17.40
C VAL A 13 -2.65 -1.77 -17.62
N ALA A 14 -1.60 -1.17 -17.03
CA ALA A 14 -0.21 -1.55 -17.27
C ALA A 14 0.26 -2.82 -16.54
N ASP A 15 -0.54 -3.39 -15.62
CA ASP A 15 -0.11 -4.52 -14.78
C ASP A 15 -0.11 -5.87 -15.53
N THR A 16 -0.65 -5.92 -16.74
CA THR A 16 -0.71 -7.16 -17.56
C THR A 16 0.52 -7.40 -18.44
N ARG A 17 1.47 -6.45 -18.52
CA ARG A 17 2.66 -6.55 -19.39
C ARG A 17 4.00 -6.33 -18.72
N GLY A 18 4.16 -6.52 -17.40
CA GLY A 18 5.48 -6.61 -16.74
C GLY A 18 6.47 -5.42 -16.91
N VAL A 19 6.12 -4.39 -17.67
CA VAL A 19 6.90 -3.19 -17.94
C VAL A 19 6.20 -2.07 -17.20
N LYS A 20 6.71 -1.75 -16.00
CA LYS A 20 6.23 -0.60 -15.24
C LYS A 20 6.39 0.67 -16.08
N PRO A 21 5.34 1.49 -16.25
CA PRO A 21 5.46 2.74 -16.97
C PRO A 21 6.52 3.63 -16.30
N PRO A 22 7.23 4.48 -17.08
CA PRO A 22 8.23 5.38 -16.52
C PRO A 22 7.60 6.24 -15.42
N PRO A 23 8.29 6.45 -14.29
CA PRO A 23 7.74 7.20 -13.16
C PRO A 23 7.39 8.63 -13.59
N SER A 24 6.33 9.19 -12.99
CA SER A 24 5.96 10.59 -13.22
C SER A 24 7.13 11.53 -12.89
N ARG A 25 7.16 12.70 -13.53
CA ARG A 25 8.22 13.71 -13.32
C ARG A 25 8.41 14.05 -11.84
N ASP A 26 7.32 14.09 -11.06
CA ASP A 26 7.36 14.36 -9.62
C ASP A 26 8.03 13.24 -8.81
N VAL A 27 7.79 11.98 -9.18
CA VAL A 27 8.44 10.82 -8.54
C VAL A 27 9.92 10.82 -8.84
N ARG A 28 10.31 11.13 -10.09
CA ARG A 28 11.72 11.23 -10.47
C ARG A 28 12.43 12.38 -9.75
N ALA A 29 11.81 13.55 -9.66
CA ALA A 29 12.36 14.70 -8.92
C ALA A 29 12.56 14.39 -7.43
N ARG A 30 11.59 13.73 -6.78
CA ARG A 30 11.72 13.29 -5.38
C ARG A 30 12.87 12.30 -5.17
N ARG A 31 13.02 11.31 -6.07
CA ARG A 31 14.12 10.33 -6.01
C ARG A 31 15.48 11.00 -6.16
N VAL A 32 15.63 11.92 -7.11
CA VAL A 32 16.88 12.67 -7.31
C VAL A 32 17.22 13.51 -6.07
N GLY A 33 16.22 14.18 -5.47
CA GLY A 33 16.41 14.94 -4.24
C GLY A 33 16.92 14.08 -3.06
N GLN A 34 16.35 12.89 -2.87
CA GLN A 34 16.81 11.95 -1.84
C GLN A 34 18.23 11.45 -2.09
N ARG A 35 18.60 11.18 -3.35
CA ARG A 35 19.98 10.76 -3.69
C ARG A 35 20.99 11.87 -3.44
N ARG A 36 20.67 13.11 -3.81
CA ARG A 36 21.53 14.28 -3.52
C ARG A 36 21.81 14.43 -2.02
N GLN A 37 20.81 14.24 -1.16
CA GLN A 37 21.02 14.28 0.29
C GLN A 37 21.98 13.19 0.78
N ILE A 38 21.83 11.96 0.30
CA ILE A 38 22.74 10.84 0.66
C ILE A 38 24.15 11.12 0.15
N TYR A 39 24.30 11.57 -1.10
CA TYR A 39 25.61 11.90 -1.68
C TYR A 39 26.30 13.06 -0.95
N ALA A 40 25.56 14.08 -0.55
CA ALA A 40 26.10 15.18 0.27
C ALA A 40 26.61 14.68 1.62
N MET A 41 25.89 13.76 2.28
CA MET A 41 26.36 13.16 3.53
C MET A 41 27.64 12.32 3.33
N ILE A 42 27.70 11.50 2.29
CA ILE A 42 28.89 10.70 1.97
C ILE A 42 30.10 11.60 1.66
N ALA A 43 29.90 12.67 0.89
CA ALA A 43 30.95 13.67 0.66
C ALA A 43 31.45 14.30 1.98
N GLY A 44 30.52 14.61 2.89
CA GLY A 44 30.86 15.10 4.23
C GLY A 44 31.74 14.14 5.02
N CYS A 45 31.44 12.83 4.98
CA CYS A 45 32.29 11.81 5.62
C CYS A 45 33.72 11.82 5.07
N TYR A 46 33.89 11.86 3.74
CA TYR A 46 35.23 11.91 3.14
C TYR A 46 36.01 13.18 3.48
N LEU A 47 35.33 14.33 3.59
CA LEU A 47 35.96 15.58 4.01
C LEU A 47 36.38 15.55 5.49
N ILE A 48 35.56 14.98 6.36
CA ILE A 48 35.88 14.80 7.78
C ILE A 48 37.12 13.90 7.94
N ASP A 49 37.12 12.75 7.26
CA ASP A 49 38.27 11.83 7.25
C ASP A 49 39.54 12.53 6.74
N ALA A 50 39.43 13.36 5.69
CA ALA A 50 40.57 14.12 5.17
C ALA A 50 41.12 15.14 6.18
N VAL A 51 40.25 15.80 6.96
CA VAL A 51 40.68 16.69 8.05
C VAL A 51 41.44 15.90 9.13
N ILE A 52 40.95 14.71 9.50
CA ILE A 52 41.67 13.84 10.44
C ILE A 52 43.03 13.43 9.89
N LEU A 53 43.11 13.05 8.60
CA LEU A 53 44.37 12.69 7.95
C LEU A 53 45.37 13.85 7.91
N LEU A 54 44.91 15.11 7.79
CA LEU A 54 45.79 16.29 7.91
C LEU A 54 46.39 16.43 9.32
N ILE A 55 45.64 16.07 10.38
CA ILE A 55 46.16 16.06 11.75
C ILE A 55 47.26 15.01 11.91
N TYR A 56 47.07 13.81 11.35
CA TYR A 56 48.13 12.78 11.32
C TYR A 56 49.34 13.20 10.49
N ALA A 57 49.14 13.91 9.36
CA ALA A 57 50.23 14.45 8.58
C ALA A 57 51.02 15.52 9.36
N GLN A 58 50.34 16.38 10.12
CA GLN A 58 50.97 17.36 10.99
C GLN A 58 51.74 16.70 12.15
N ALA A 59 51.27 15.55 12.64
CA ALA A 59 51.99 14.75 13.63
C ALA A 59 53.22 14.01 13.05
N GLY A 60 53.41 14.03 11.73
CA GLY A 60 54.50 13.35 11.03
C GLY A 60 54.27 11.86 10.80
N THR A 61 53.07 11.34 11.06
CA THR A 61 52.74 9.92 10.92
C THR A 61 52.61 9.48 9.46
N VAL A 62 52.11 10.38 8.59
CA VAL A 62 51.91 10.12 7.16
C VAL A 62 52.28 11.33 6.30
N PRO A 63 52.60 11.16 5.00
CA PRO A 63 52.84 12.27 4.10
C PRO A 63 51.61 13.20 3.98
N ALA A 64 51.84 14.51 3.90
CA ALA A 64 50.79 15.52 3.72
C ALA A 64 49.98 15.36 2.42
N SER A 65 50.46 14.56 1.46
CA SER A 65 49.75 14.24 0.23
C SER A 65 48.60 13.24 0.42
N ILE A 66 48.59 12.43 1.48
CA ILE A 66 47.59 11.37 1.67
C ILE A 66 46.18 11.94 1.82
N ALA A 67 46.02 12.98 2.65
CA ALA A 67 44.73 13.63 2.90
C ALA A 67 44.08 14.22 1.63
N PRO A 68 44.75 15.08 0.82
CA PRO A 68 44.15 15.63 -0.39
C PRO A 68 43.90 14.57 -1.46
N VAL A 69 44.74 13.54 -1.58
CA VAL A 69 44.52 12.44 -2.54
C VAL A 69 43.29 11.62 -2.14
N TYR A 70 43.13 11.31 -0.84
CA TYR A 70 41.95 10.62 -0.32
C TYR A 70 40.67 11.42 -0.57
N ALA A 71 40.68 12.71 -0.23
CA ALA A 71 39.54 13.61 -0.47
C ALA A 71 39.20 13.70 -1.95
N ALA A 72 40.20 13.86 -2.83
CA ALA A 72 39.99 13.97 -4.27
C ALA A 72 39.34 12.71 -4.85
N ILE A 73 39.82 11.52 -4.48
CA ILE A 73 39.24 10.25 -4.94
C ILE A 73 37.80 10.09 -4.39
N GLY A 74 37.59 10.30 -3.10
CA GLY A 74 36.27 10.22 -2.47
C GLY A 74 35.26 11.17 -3.12
N LEU A 75 35.61 12.45 -3.27
CA LEU A 75 34.74 13.44 -3.91
C LEU A 75 34.52 13.17 -5.40
N ALA A 76 35.53 12.70 -6.13
CA ALA A 76 35.37 12.32 -7.54
C ALA A 76 34.38 11.17 -7.71
N THR A 77 34.43 10.16 -6.82
CA THR A 77 33.44 9.07 -6.85
C THR A 77 32.02 9.59 -6.56
N VAL A 78 31.84 10.45 -5.56
CA VAL A 78 30.53 11.05 -5.25
C VAL A 78 30.02 11.92 -6.40
N ALA A 79 30.89 12.72 -7.03
CA ALA A 79 30.55 13.54 -8.18
C ALA A 79 30.12 12.67 -9.37
N LEU A 80 30.83 11.59 -9.65
CA LEU A 80 30.47 10.62 -10.69
C LEU A 80 29.08 10.04 -10.45
N TRP A 81 28.79 9.55 -9.24
CA TRP A 81 27.47 9.00 -8.90
C TRP A 81 26.35 10.05 -8.98
N THR A 82 26.66 11.29 -8.61
CA THR A 82 25.71 12.42 -8.71
C THR A 82 25.38 12.73 -10.18
N LEU A 83 26.39 12.81 -11.05
CA LEU A 83 26.20 13.03 -12.49
C LEU A 83 25.41 11.89 -13.16
N LEU A 84 25.74 10.64 -12.83
CA LEU A 84 24.99 9.48 -13.32
C LEU A 84 23.53 9.50 -12.86
N SER A 85 23.28 9.88 -11.60
CA SER A 85 21.93 10.03 -11.09
C SER A 85 21.15 11.15 -11.80
N GLU A 86 21.77 12.31 -12.05
CA GLU A 86 21.12 13.47 -12.69
C GLU A 86 20.85 13.27 -14.18
N SER A 87 21.74 12.58 -14.89
CA SER A 87 21.54 12.18 -16.29
C SER A 87 20.36 11.23 -16.49
N GLY A 88 19.84 10.62 -15.42
CA GLY A 88 18.78 9.62 -15.47
C GLY A 88 19.27 8.22 -15.84
N PHE A 89 20.59 8.01 -15.94
CA PHE A 89 21.17 6.69 -16.22
C PHE A 89 20.68 5.63 -15.22
N ASN A 90 20.59 5.99 -13.94
CA ASN A 90 20.16 5.09 -12.89
C ASN A 90 18.71 4.58 -13.05
N GLU A 91 17.84 5.28 -13.80
CA GLU A 91 16.46 4.84 -14.02
C GLU A 91 16.36 3.63 -14.97
N ARG A 92 17.47 3.26 -15.64
CA ARG A 92 17.55 2.06 -16.49
C ARG A 92 17.62 0.76 -15.68
N PHE A 93 17.93 0.84 -14.39
CA PHE A 93 18.16 -0.32 -13.53
C PHE A 93 17.04 -0.49 -12.51
N ARG A 94 16.78 -1.75 -12.10
CA ARG A 94 15.81 -2.05 -11.03
C ARG A 94 16.23 -1.39 -9.71
N ASP A 95 17.52 -1.40 -9.40
CA ASP A 95 18.10 -0.61 -8.33
C ASP A 95 18.48 0.78 -8.85
N HIS A 96 17.62 1.76 -8.53
CA HIS A 96 17.79 3.13 -8.99
C HIS A 96 18.84 3.90 -8.15
N TYR A 97 19.27 3.34 -7.03
CA TYR A 97 20.32 3.92 -6.18
C TYR A 97 21.70 3.39 -6.55
N LEU A 98 21.77 2.31 -7.37
CA LEU A 98 23.01 1.65 -7.74
C LEU A 98 23.86 1.33 -6.50
N VAL A 99 23.22 0.79 -5.46
CA VAL A 99 23.84 0.63 -4.14
C VAL A 99 25.09 -0.25 -4.25
N VAL A 100 24.97 -1.44 -4.84
CA VAL A 100 26.08 -2.41 -4.94
C VAL A 100 27.32 -1.85 -5.63
N PRO A 101 27.26 -1.35 -6.88
CA PRO A 101 28.46 -0.84 -7.55
C PRO A 101 29.04 0.38 -6.84
N GLN A 102 28.21 1.25 -6.26
CA GLN A 102 28.69 2.37 -5.45
C GLN A 102 29.43 1.88 -4.20
N SER A 103 28.84 0.97 -3.43
CA SER A 103 29.45 0.38 -2.23
C SER A 103 30.78 -0.29 -2.55
N ILE A 104 30.83 -1.08 -3.61
CA ILE A 104 32.05 -1.80 -4.05
C ILE A 104 33.15 -0.80 -4.39
N VAL A 105 32.88 0.23 -5.19
CA VAL A 105 33.89 1.25 -5.53
C VAL A 105 34.41 1.94 -4.27
N SER A 106 33.51 2.34 -3.36
CA SER A 106 33.90 2.95 -2.09
C SER A 106 34.75 2.02 -1.22
N MET A 107 34.33 0.76 -1.05
CA MET A 107 35.08 -0.24 -0.28
C MET A 107 36.45 -0.53 -0.90
N MET A 108 36.54 -0.65 -2.23
CA MET A 108 37.79 -0.93 -2.93
C MET A 108 38.84 0.13 -2.66
N PHE A 109 38.50 1.42 -2.84
CA PHE A 109 39.51 2.45 -2.61
C PHE A 109 39.80 2.62 -1.13
N THR A 110 38.81 2.52 -0.23
CA THR A 110 39.06 2.59 1.22
C THR A 110 40.00 1.48 1.69
N VAL A 111 39.82 0.24 1.22
CA VAL A 111 40.75 -0.88 1.48
C VAL A 111 42.13 -0.62 0.85
N ALA A 112 42.20 -0.04 -0.35
CA ALA A 112 43.47 0.33 -0.97
C ALA A 112 44.23 1.38 -0.14
N PHE A 113 43.53 2.32 0.50
CA PHE A 113 44.16 3.28 1.41
C PHE A 113 44.69 2.65 2.70
N CYS A 114 44.05 1.59 3.22
CA CYS A 114 44.64 0.79 4.30
C CYS A 114 45.99 0.19 3.89
N TYR A 115 46.18 -0.14 2.60
CA TYR A 115 47.46 -0.61 2.10
C TYR A 115 48.45 0.54 1.86
N VAL A 116 48.01 1.68 1.34
CA VAL A 116 48.91 2.82 1.00
C VAL A 116 49.45 3.53 2.25
N ALA A 117 48.62 3.69 3.28
CA ALA A 117 48.97 4.35 4.54
C ALA A 117 48.59 3.45 5.73
N PRO A 118 49.31 2.32 5.93
CA PRO A 118 48.96 1.33 6.93
C PRO A 118 49.05 1.86 8.37
N GLU A 119 49.87 2.88 8.62
CA GLU A 119 50.09 3.49 9.92
C GLU A 119 48.80 4.10 10.49
N VAL A 120 47.95 4.66 9.63
CA VAL A 120 46.67 5.30 9.99
C VAL A 120 45.45 4.49 9.53
N SER A 121 45.65 3.18 9.31
CA SER A 121 44.61 2.28 8.77
C SER A 121 43.28 2.31 9.55
N ILE A 122 43.31 2.65 10.84
CA ILE A 122 42.11 2.80 11.69
C ILE A 122 41.09 3.78 11.11
N VAL A 123 41.53 4.88 10.48
CA VAL A 123 40.61 5.86 9.83
C VAL A 123 39.78 5.15 8.78
N PHE A 124 40.44 4.44 7.85
CA PHE A 124 39.80 3.78 6.72
C PHE A 124 38.96 2.59 7.15
N LEU A 125 39.41 1.80 8.12
CA LEU A 125 38.63 0.71 8.69
C LEU A 125 37.33 1.21 9.33
N CYS A 126 37.38 2.34 10.04
CA CYS A 126 36.20 3.01 10.56
C CYS A 126 35.28 3.55 9.44
N THR A 127 35.84 4.12 8.38
CA THR A 127 35.06 4.56 7.20
C THR A 127 34.28 3.41 6.56
N LEU A 128 34.82 2.18 6.53
CA LEU A 128 34.11 1.01 5.98
C LEU A 128 32.79 0.75 6.71
N TYR A 129 32.69 1.00 8.02
CA TYR A 129 31.43 0.89 8.75
C TYR A 129 30.38 1.89 8.25
N LEU A 130 30.78 3.13 7.99
CA LEU A 130 29.89 4.15 7.44
C LEU A 130 29.45 3.79 6.01
N VAL A 131 30.37 3.30 5.17
CA VAL A 131 30.05 2.86 3.81
C VAL A 131 29.00 1.74 3.83
N VAL A 132 29.18 0.71 4.66
CA VAL A 132 28.19 -0.37 4.83
C VAL A 132 26.88 0.17 5.39
N GLY A 133 26.96 1.09 6.37
CA GLY A 133 25.80 1.74 6.96
C GLY A 133 24.93 2.45 5.91
N PHE A 134 25.50 3.36 5.12
CA PHE A 134 24.77 4.05 4.05
C PHE A 134 24.20 3.08 3.01
N SER A 135 24.96 2.03 2.67
CA SER A 135 24.52 0.99 1.75
C SER A 135 23.28 0.26 2.28
N SER A 136 23.26 -0.05 3.58
CA SER A 136 22.18 -0.78 4.24
C SER A 136 20.83 -0.04 4.26
N LEU A 137 20.83 1.30 4.14
CA LEU A 137 19.60 2.09 4.14
C LEU A 137 18.65 1.74 2.99
N ARG A 138 19.19 1.25 1.87
CA ARG A 138 18.44 1.02 0.64
C ARG A 138 18.70 -0.36 0.02
N ALA A 139 19.71 -1.09 0.48
CA ALA A 139 20.03 -2.42 -0.02
C ALA A 139 18.92 -3.44 0.30
N THR A 140 18.65 -4.31 -0.67
CA THR A 140 17.90 -5.54 -0.46
C THR A 140 18.77 -6.60 0.24
N PRO A 141 18.20 -7.64 0.89
CA PRO A 141 19.00 -8.69 1.53
C PRO A 141 20.03 -9.35 0.62
N ARG A 142 19.69 -9.56 -0.66
CA ARG A 142 20.63 -10.10 -1.66
C ARG A 142 21.78 -9.14 -1.94
N GLN A 143 21.51 -7.84 -2.08
CA GLN A 143 22.54 -6.83 -2.29
C GLN A 143 23.45 -6.67 -1.07
N THR A 144 22.88 -6.73 0.14
CA THR A 144 23.65 -6.73 1.38
C THR A 144 24.60 -7.92 1.45
N ALA A 145 24.16 -9.12 1.07
CA ALA A 145 25.02 -10.30 1.02
C ALA A 145 26.18 -10.12 0.02
N ILE A 146 25.92 -9.57 -1.17
CA ILE A 146 26.97 -9.29 -2.17
C ILE A 146 28.00 -8.29 -1.62
N CYS A 147 27.55 -7.16 -1.08
CA CYS A 147 28.44 -6.16 -0.50
C CYS A 147 29.25 -6.72 0.68
N TRP A 148 28.62 -7.55 1.53
CA TRP A 148 29.28 -8.21 2.64
C TRP A 148 30.37 -9.19 2.17
N THR A 149 30.06 -10.04 1.19
CA THR A 149 31.06 -10.98 0.63
C THR A 149 32.23 -10.22 0.01
N PHE A 150 31.97 -9.14 -0.73
CA PHE A 150 33.03 -8.33 -1.31
C PHE A 150 33.92 -7.69 -0.25
N LEU A 151 33.31 -7.08 0.79
CA LEU A 151 34.03 -6.51 1.91
C LEU A 151 34.87 -7.56 2.65
N ALA A 152 34.29 -8.74 2.93
CA ALA A 152 34.97 -9.83 3.60
C ALA A 152 36.19 -10.32 2.81
N LEU A 153 36.07 -10.48 1.49
CA LEU A 153 37.19 -10.84 0.62
C LEU A 153 38.27 -9.76 0.59
N GLY A 154 37.89 -8.48 0.51
CA GLY A 154 38.82 -7.36 0.54
C GLY A 154 39.61 -7.28 1.85
N LEU A 155 38.92 -7.45 2.99
CA LEU A 155 39.55 -7.49 4.31
C LEU A 155 40.40 -8.75 4.48
N ALA A 156 39.95 -9.92 4.03
CA ALA A 156 40.75 -11.14 4.06
C ALA A 156 42.04 -10.99 3.25
N GLY A 157 41.97 -10.38 2.06
CA GLY A 157 43.16 -10.06 1.26
C GLY A 157 44.12 -9.12 2.00
N LEU A 158 43.60 -8.07 2.63
CA LEU A 158 44.41 -7.12 3.39
C LEU A 158 45.07 -7.77 4.62
N PHE A 159 44.32 -8.52 5.43
CA PHE A 159 44.80 -9.07 6.70
C PHE A 159 45.59 -10.37 6.57
N LEU A 160 45.26 -11.23 5.58
CA LEU A 160 45.87 -12.56 5.45
C LEU A 160 46.99 -12.59 4.40
N LEU A 161 47.00 -11.68 3.44
CA LEU A 161 47.97 -11.68 2.34
C LEU A 161 48.99 -10.53 2.41
N THR A 162 48.92 -9.65 3.41
CA THR A 162 49.88 -8.56 3.57
C THR A 162 50.43 -8.50 4.99
N ASP A 163 51.75 -8.31 5.10
CA ASP A 163 52.45 -8.15 6.38
C ASP A 163 52.52 -6.69 6.85
N LYS A 164 51.63 -5.82 6.32
CA LYS A 164 51.65 -4.40 6.67
C LYS A 164 51.11 -4.19 8.09
N PRO A 165 51.78 -3.38 8.93
CA PRO A 165 51.30 -3.09 10.27
C PRO A 165 50.10 -2.15 10.20
N LEU A 166 48.88 -2.71 10.21
CA LEU A 166 47.64 -1.95 10.29
C LEU A 166 47.55 -1.27 11.66
N GLY A 167 48.01 -0.02 11.69
CA GLY A 167 48.28 0.73 12.91
C GLY A 167 47.15 1.63 13.39
N MET A 168 47.25 1.97 14.68
CA MET A 168 46.49 3.00 15.37
C MET A 168 47.51 3.91 16.10
N PRO A 169 47.89 5.06 15.52
CA PRO A 169 48.96 5.90 16.05
C PRO A 169 48.56 6.52 17.39
N THR A 170 49.45 6.39 18.39
CA THR A 170 49.22 6.85 19.77
C THR A 170 50.48 7.37 20.47
N GLY A 171 51.57 7.58 19.72
CA GLY A 171 52.85 8.02 20.23
C GLY A 171 52.86 9.49 20.67
N GLY A 172 52.13 10.36 19.97
CA GLY A 172 52.04 11.80 20.27
C GLY A 172 50.66 12.28 20.74
N ALA A 173 50.59 13.48 21.33
CA ALA A 173 49.32 14.10 21.74
C ALA A 173 48.39 14.38 20.54
N LEU A 174 48.95 14.83 19.41
CA LEU A 174 48.20 15.04 18.16
C LEU A 174 47.68 13.73 17.57
N GLU A 175 48.47 12.66 17.61
CA GLU A 175 48.05 11.33 17.15
C GLU A 175 46.90 10.78 18.00
N ARG A 176 47.01 10.91 19.34
CA ARG A 176 45.93 10.51 20.26
C ARG A 176 44.65 11.31 20.03
N LEU A 177 44.78 12.62 19.77
CA LEU A 177 43.64 13.47 19.43
C LEU A 177 42.98 13.03 18.12
N ALA A 178 43.76 12.81 17.06
CA ALA A 178 43.25 12.34 15.77
C ALA A 178 42.55 10.98 15.91
N THR A 179 43.18 10.04 16.62
CA THR A 179 42.61 8.72 16.89
C THR A 179 41.32 8.80 17.70
N LEU A 180 41.25 9.66 18.72
CA LEU A 180 40.02 9.92 19.47
C LEU A 180 38.91 10.45 18.55
N LEU A 181 39.23 11.40 17.67
CA LEU A 181 38.28 11.98 16.72
C LEU A 181 37.72 10.93 15.76
N VAL A 182 38.55 9.99 15.28
CA VAL A 182 38.08 8.86 14.42
C VAL A 182 36.95 8.11 15.12
N PHE A 183 37.15 7.68 16.37
CA PHE A 183 36.13 6.93 17.10
C PHE A 183 34.88 7.76 17.40
N VAL A 184 35.06 8.99 17.92
CA VAL A 184 33.93 9.86 18.29
C VAL A 184 33.07 10.18 17.07
N LEU A 185 33.69 10.53 15.93
CA LEU A 185 32.95 10.89 14.72
C LEU A 185 32.36 9.67 14.01
N THR A 186 33.01 8.51 14.07
CA THR A 186 32.43 7.25 13.54
C THR A 186 31.21 6.83 14.34
N ILE A 187 31.27 6.88 15.67
CA ILE A 187 30.11 6.60 16.54
C ILE A 187 28.98 7.60 16.27
N ALA A 188 29.31 8.90 16.18
CA ALA A 188 28.33 9.92 15.83
C ALA A 188 27.67 9.67 14.46
N GLY A 189 28.46 9.26 13.46
CA GLY A 189 27.95 8.89 12.13
C GLY A 189 27.00 7.68 12.16
N CYS A 190 27.37 6.62 12.89
CA CYS A 190 26.51 5.45 13.09
C CYS A 190 25.21 5.78 13.84
N MET A 191 25.27 6.60 14.89
CA MET A 191 24.08 7.07 15.62
C MET A 191 23.17 7.91 14.73
N PHE A 192 23.74 8.86 13.97
CA PHE A 192 23.00 9.69 13.03
C PHE A 192 22.26 8.81 12.00
N LEU A 193 22.95 7.83 11.44
CA LEU A 193 22.38 6.91 10.46
C LEU A 193 21.20 6.11 11.04
N GLY A 194 21.33 5.65 12.29
CA GLY A 194 20.26 4.96 13.02
C GLY A 194 19.03 5.84 13.24
N ILE A 195 19.23 7.07 13.71
CA ILE A 195 18.14 8.06 13.92
C ILE A 195 17.46 8.39 12.58
N PHE A 196 18.24 8.62 11.53
CA PHE A 196 17.73 8.89 10.19
C PHE A 196 16.91 7.71 9.65
N SER A 197 17.40 6.47 9.80
CA SER A 197 16.69 5.25 9.43
C SER A 197 15.37 5.10 10.17
N SER A 198 15.36 5.35 11.48
CA SER A 198 14.15 5.32 12.31
C SER A 198 13.13 6.37 11.86
N SER A 199 13.57 7.61 11.64
CA SER A 199 12.72 8.71 11.16
C SER A 199 12.11 8.43 9.79
N LEU A 200 12.88 7.86 8.86
CA LEU A 200 12.36 7.42 7.56
C LEU A 200 11.27 6.35 7.70
N ARG A 201 11.48 5.38 8.59
CA ARG A 201 10.53 4.28 8.85
C ARG A 201 9.22 4.81 9.42
N GLU A 202 9.30 5.72 10.38
CA GLU A 202 8.13 6.37 10.97
C GLU A 202 7.36 7.19 9.93
N SER A 203 8.07 7.97 9.10
CA SER A 203 7.42 8.74 8.02
C SER A 203 6.68 7.85 7.02
N LEU A 204 7.26 6.69 6.68
CA LEU A 204 6.60 5.70 5.81
C LEU A 204 5.36 5.10 6.47
N TYR A 205 5.46 4.75 7.75
CA TYR A 205 4.34 4.21 8.52
C TYR A 205 3.16 5.18 8.59
N GLN A 206 3.42 6.45 8.94
CA GLN A 206 2.41 7.51 9.01
C GLN A 206 1.73 7.77 7.66
N ARG A 207 2.49 7.73 6.56
CA ARG A 207 1.92 7.85 5.20
C ARG A 207 1.02 6.66 4.86
N GLY A 208 1.39 5.46 5.30
CA GLY A 208 0.57 4.26 5.13
C GLY A 208 -0.77 4.37 5.85
N LEU A 209 -0.77 4.88 7.09
CA LEU A 209 -2.00 5.11 7.86
C LEU A 209 -2.92 6.13 7.19
N LYS A 210 -2.39 7.29 6.77
CA LYS A 210 -3.18 8.31 6.07
C LYS A 210 -3.80 7.80 4.77
N LEU A 211 -3.04 6.99 4.03
CA LEU A 211 -3.54 6.39 2.79
C LEU A 211 -4.70 5.43 3.09
N LYS A 212 -4.56 4.58 4.11
CA LYS A 212 -5.62 3.65 4.54
C LYS A 212 -6.89 4.40 4.97
N GLU A 213 -6.74 5.49 5.72
CA GLU A 213 -7.87 6.30 6.16
C GLU A 213 -8.58 6.99 4.99
N ALA A 214 -7.82 7.55 4.04
CA ALA A 214 -8.38 8.12 2.82
C ALA A 214 -9.16 7.08 1.99
N TYR A 215 -8.63 5.86 1.85
CA TYR A 215 -9.33 4.77 1.19
C TYR A 215 -10.65 4.43 1.89
N ARG A 216 -10.63 4.25 3.22
CA ARG A 216 -11.87 4.02 3.98
C ARG A 216 -12.89 5.13 3.77
N ARG A 217 -12.44 6.39 3.70
CA ARG A 217 -13.35 7.51 3.49
C ARG A 217 -13.97 7.52 2.09
N ILE A 218 -13.21 7.12 1.07
CA ILE A 218 -13.73 6.95 -0.28
C ILE A 218 -14.78 5.83 -0.30
N GLU A 219 -14.49 4.70 0.34
CA GLU A 219 -15.41 3.57 0.45
C GLU A 219 -16.69 3.96 1.20
N GLU A 220 -16.59 4.73 2.28
CA GLU A 220 -17.74 5.31 3.00
C GLU A 220 -18.60 6.26 2.15
N LEU A 221 -18.00 6.90 1.13
CA LEU A 221 -18.65 7.85 0.24
C LEU A 221 -19.17 7.20 -1.05
N ALA A 222 -18.82 5.95 -1.34
CA ALA A 222 -19.41 5.23 -2.45
C ALA A 222 -20.92 5.05 -2.18
N GLU A 223 -21.77 5.35 -3.15
CA GLU A 223 -23.23 5.16 -3.00
C GLU A 223 -23.67 3.73 -3.36
N LEU A 224 -22.87 3.04 -4.18
CA LEU A 224 -23.19 1.74 -4.76
C LEU A 224 -22.35 0.64 -4.13
N ASP A 225 -22.93 -0.55 -4.06
CA ASP A 225 -22.23 -1.80 -3.79
C ASP A 225 -21.44 -2.24 -5.04
N GLU A 226 -20.14 -2.45 -4.89
CA GLU A 226 -19.23 -2.72 -6.02
C GLU A 226 -19.56 -4.01 -6.77
N LEU A 227 -20.11 -5.02 -6.08
CA LEU A 227 -20.40 -6.32 -6.68
C LEU A 227 -21.69 -6.33 -7.50
N THR A 228 -22.74 -5.70 -6.95
CA THR A 228 -24.10 -5.80 -7.49
C THR A 228 -24.55 -4.55 -8.25
N GLY A 229 -23.89 -3.42 -8.05
CA GLY A 229 -24.32 -2.12 -8.56
C GLY A 229 -25.59 -1.57 -7.89
N ALA A 230 -26.13 -2.26 -6.88
CA ALA A 230 -27.23 -1.78 -6.06
C ALA A 230 -26.77 -0.65 -5.13
N LEU A 231 -27.70 0.13 -4.57
CA LEU A 231 -27.34 1.05 -3.49
C LEU A 231 -26.71 0.26 -2.34
N ASN A 232 -25.63 0.75 -1.75
CA ASN A 232 -25.10 0.11 -0.56
C ASN A 232 -26.03 0.34 0.64
N ARG A 233 -25.79 -0.39 1.74
CA ARG A 233 -26.61 -0.31 2.96
C ARG A 233 -26.84 1.12 3.44
N ARG A 234 -25.80 1.96 3.43
CA ARG A 234 -25.90 3.36 3.87
C ARG A 234 -26.85 4.15 2.99
N SER A 235 -26.70 4.03 1.68
CA SER A 235 -27.45 4.81 0.69
C SER A 235 -28.91 4.39 0.62
N ILE A 236 -29.21 3.08 0.68
CA ILE A 236 -30.60 2.60 0.67
C ILE A 236 -31.35 2.99 1.95
N MET A 237 -30.65 3.04 3.09
CA MET A 237 -31.24 3.49 4.36
C MET A 237 -31.58 4.98 4.33
N HIS A 238 -30.69 5.81 3.78
CA HIS A 238 -30.95 7.24 3.58
C HIS A 238 -32.18 7.47 2.68
N VAL A 239 -32.24 6.74 1.57
CA VAL A 239 -33.39 6.77 0.66
C VAL A 239 -34.69 6.36 1.36
N LEU A 240 -34.66 5.33 2.20
CA LEU A 240 -35.83 4.92 2.97
C LEU A 240 -36.30 6.02 3.93
N GLU A 241 -35.38 6.69 4.62
CA GLU A 241 -35.70 7.79 5.52
C GLU A 241 -36.36 8.96 4.77
N GLU A 242 -35.80 9.36 3.63
CA GLU A 242 -36.36 10.40 2.77
C GLU A 242 -37.77 10.06 2.26
N GLU A 243 -37.99 8.81 1.82
CA GLU A 243 -39.28 8.37 1.31
C GLU A 243 -40.33 8.22 2.43
N LEU A 244 -39.92 7.89 3.67
CA LEU A 244 -40.81 7.93 4.83
C LEU A 244 -41.21 9.36 5.19
N THR A 245 -40.28 10.31 5.17
CA THR A 245 -40.61 11.74 5.36
C THR A 245 -41.59 12.21 4.29
N ARG A 246 -41.37 11.84 3.02
CA ARG A 246 -42.27 12.17 1.91
C ARG A 246 -43.64 11.50 2.04
N SER A 247 -43.68 10.24 2.49
CA SER A 247 -44.91 9.49 2.75
C SER A 247 -45.79 10.23 3.77
N ARG A 248 -45.19 10.71 4.87
CA ARG A 248 -45.90 11.47 5.91
C ARG A 248 -46.49 12.78 5.37
N GLN A 249 -45.72 13.52 4.57
CA GLN A 249 -46.14 14.80 4.01
C GLN A 249 -47.27 14.65 2.97
N THR A 250 -47.21 13.62 2.14
CA THR A 250 -48.14 13.43 1.02
C THR A 250 -49.34 12.54 1.35
N GLY A 251 -49.30 11.83 2.48
CA GLY A 251 -50.28 10.81 2.83
C GLY A 251 -50.24 9.55 1.94
N LYS A 252 -49.29 9.46 1.01
CA LYS A 252 -49.11 8.27 0.16
C LYS A 252 -48.37 7.17 0.92
N PRO A 253 -48.74 5.89 0.76
CA PRO A 253 -48.06 4.79 1.45
C PRO A 253 -46.65 4.57 0.89
N CYS A 254 -45.69 4.22 1.75
CA CYS A 254 -44.38 3.70 1.36
C CYS A 254 -44.25 2.26 1.85
N SER A 255 -43.98 1.33 0.94
CA SER A 255 -43.74 -0.08 1.31
C SER A 255 -42.25 -0.42 1.22
N VAL A 256 -41.81 -1.33 2.07
CA VAL A 256 -40.48 -1.93 2.01
C VAL A 256 -40.60 -3.43 1.88
N MET A 257 -39.62 -4.02 1.20
CA MET A 257 -39.43 -5.45 1.10
C MET A 257 -38.01 -5.78 1.51
N LEU A 258 -37.87 -6.52 2.61
CA LEU A 258 -36.61 -7.08 3.05
C LEU A 258 -36.48 -8.49 2.46
N ILE A 259 -35.40 -8.73 1.73
CA ILE A 259 -35.17 -9.92 0.92
C ILE A 259 -33.91 -10.61 1.40
N ASP A 260 -33.93 -11.94 1.40
CA ASP A 260 -32.76 -12.75 1.73
C ASP A 260 -32.71 -13.96 0.81
N LEU A 261 -31.54 -14.20 0.20
CA LEU A 261 -31.29 -15.35 -0.66
C LEU A 261 -31.27 -16.64 0.18
N ASP A 262 -32.16 -17.56 -0.14
CA ASP A 262 -32.31 -18.80 0.62
C ASP A 262 -31.07 -19.68 0.46
N TRP A 263 -30.53 -20.16 1.58
CA TRP A 263 -29.40 -21.09 1.60
C TRP A 263 -28.13 -20.57 0.91
N PHE A 264 -27.93 -19.26 0.81
CA PHE A 264 -26.79 -18.68 0.08
C PHE A 264 -25.42 -19.14 0.62
N LYS A 265 -25.28 -19.32 1.94
CA LYS A 265 -24.10 -19.96 2.52
C LYS A 265 -23.81 -21.35 1.91
N ARG A 266 -24.84 -22.18 1.73
CA ARG A 266 -24.72 -23.51 1.13
C ARG A 266 -24.27 -23.42 -0.34
N ILE A 267 -24.76 -22.42 -1.08
CA ILE A 267 -24.30 -22.15 -2.45
C ILE A 267 -22.80 -21.86 -2.47
N ASN A 268 -22.32 -21.00 -1.56
CA ASN A 268 -20.89 -20.73 -1.44
C ASN A 268 -20.07 -21.96 -1.04
N ASP A 269 -20.59 -22.76 -0.12
CA ASP A 269 -19.90 -23.96 0.38
C ASP A 269 -19.82 -25.06 -0.71
N GLU A 270 -20.86 -25.24 -1.52
CA GLU A 270 -20.94 -26.28 -2.57
C GLU A 270 -20.30 -25.86 -3.90
N HIS A 271 -20.40 -24.58 -4.28
CA HIS A 271 -19.99 -24.09 -5.60
C HIS A 271 -18.86 -23.05 -5.56
N GLY A 272 -18.39 -22.67 -4.37
CA GLY A 272 -17.34 -21.68 -4.17
C GLY A 272 -17.83 -20.23 -4.19
N HIS A 273 -17.07 -19.35 -3.52
CA HIS A 273 -17.35 -17.91 -3.45
C HIS A 273 -17.54 -17.22 -4.81
N PRO A 274 -16.73 -17.51 -5.87
CA PRO A 274 -16.94 -16.87 -7.17
C PRO A 274 -18.34 -17.12 -7.75
N THR A 275 -18.88 -18.32 -7.57
CA THR A 275 -20.25 -18.67 -8.01
C THR A 275 -21.30 -17.91 -7.19
N GLY A 276 -21.09 -17.77 -5.88
CA GLY A 276 -21.96 -16.95 -5.03
C GLY A 276 -21.98 -15.48 -5.46
N ASP A 277 -20.83 -14.93 -5.83
CA ASP A 277 -20.72 -13.55 -6.35
C ASP A 277 -21.49 -13.37 -7.67
N ASP A 278 -21.42 -14.36 -8.56
CA ASP A 278 -22.19 -14.36 -9.81
C ASP A 278 -23.71 -14.49 -9.56
N VAL A 279 -24.11 -15.26 -8.54
CA VAL A 279 -25.51 -15.33 -8.08
C VAL A 279 -26.00 -13.97 -7.60
N LEU A 280 -25.23 -13.29 -6.74
CA LEU A 280 -25.58 -11.96 -6.23
C LEU A 280 -25.70 -10.93 -7.36
N ARG A 281 -24.77 -10.95 -8.32
CA ARG A 281 -24.79 -10.03 -9.47
C ARG A 281 -26.01 -10.27 -10.34
N THR A 282 -26.30 -11.53 -10.67
CA THR A 282 -27.43 -11.90 -11.52
C THR A 282 -28.76 -11.63 -10.85
N PHE A 283 -28.85 -11.90 -9.54
CA PHE A 283 -30.00 -11.53 -8.73
C PHE A 283 -30.26 -10.03 -8.82
N ALA A 284 -29.26 -9.19 -8.56
CA ALA A 284 -29.41 -7.73 -8.63
C ALA A 284 -29.83 -7.23 -10.02
N ILE A 285 -29.20 -7.73 -11.10
CA ILE A 285 -29.58 -7.40 -12.48
C ILE A 285 -31.05 -7.76 -12.75
N THR A 286 -31.47 -8.94 -12.31
CA THR A 286 -32.84 -9.42 -12.50
C THR A 286 -33.84 -8.56 -11.72
N MET A 287 -33.49 -8.14 -10.51
CA MET A 287 -34.30 -7.21 -9.71
C MET A 287 -34.44 -5.86 -10.44
N PHE A 288 -33.34 -5.27 -10.90
CA PHE A 288 -33.36 -3.99 -11.63
C PHE A 288 -34.22 -4.04 -12.90
N ALA A 289 -34.19 -5.14 -13.64
CA ALA A 289 -34.99 -5.30 -14.85
C ALA A 289 -36.50 -5.39 -14.58
N ASN A 290 -36.91 -5.69 -13.35
CA ASN A 290 -38.29 -6.02 -12.99
C ASN A 290 -38.93 -5.06 -11.98
N ILE A 291 -38.23 -3.99 -11.59
CA ILE A 291 -38.75 -2.92 -10.73
C ILE A 291 -38.93 -1.63 -11.55
N ARG A 292 -39.71 -0.68 -11.03
CA ARG A 292 -39.93 0.62 -11.67
C ARG A 292 -38.76 1.54 -11.41
N SER A 293 -38.60 2.59 -12.22
CA SER A 293 -37.56 3.62 -12.02
C SER A 293 -37.71 4.40 -10.71
N SER A 294 -38.92 4.47 -10.15
CA SER A 294 -39.19 5.07 -8.84
C SER A 294 -38.77 4.18 -7.67
N ASP A 295 -38.64 2.87 -7.89
CA ASP A 295 -38.32 1.91 -6.85
C ASP A 295 -36.82 1.95 -6.59
N ARG A 296 -36.43 1.77 -5.33
CA ARG A 296 -35.03 1.91 -4.91
C ARG A 296 -34.55 0.61 -4.32
N PHE A 297 -33.50 0.05 -4.92
CA PHE A 297 -32.97 -1.26 -4.58
C PHE A 297 -31.55 -1.12 -4.04
N GLY A 298 -31.29 -1.75 -2.89
CA GLY A 298 -29.99 -1.73 -2.26
C GLY A 298 -29.63 -3.03 -1.57
N ARG A 299 -28.33 -3.29 -1.47
CA ARG A 299 -27.77 -4.41 -0.71
C ARG A 299 -27.67 -4.01 0.76
N TYR A 300 -28.49 -4.65 1.59
CA TYR A 300 -28.63 -4.34 3.01
C TYR A 300 -27.61 -5.11 3.87
N GLY A 301 -27.26 -6.33 3.45
CA GLY A 301 -26.30 -7.21 4.11
C GLY A 301 -25.52 -8.07 3.10
N GLY A 302 -24.87 -9.13 3.56
CA GLY A 302 -24.09 -10.02 2.68
C GLY A 302 -24.96 -10.64 1.58
N GLU A 303 -26.06 -11.28 1.96
CA GLU A 303 -27.04 -11.93 1.08
C GLU A 303 -28.43 -11.29 1.16
N GLU A 304 -28.53 -10.17 1.88
CA GLU A 304 -29.77 -9.46 2.17
C GLU A 304 -29.90 -8.20 1.33
N PHE A 305 -31.09 -7.96 0.81
CA PHE A 305 -31.42 -6.80 -0.01
C PHE A 305 -32.65 -6.09 0.52
N LEU A 306 -32.71 -4.79 0.31
CA LEU A 306 -33.83 -3.93 0.65
C LEU A 306 -34.36 -3.27 -0.61
N LEU A 307 -35.67 -3.41 -0.84
CA LEU A 307 -36.39 -2.69 -1.88
C LEU A 307 -37.37 -1.72 -1.23
N VAL A 308 -37.22 -0.43 -1.54
CA VAL A 308 -38.12 0.65 -1.12
C VAL A 308 -39.06 0.96 -2.29
N LEU A 309 -40.36 1.01 -2.00
CA LEU A 309 -41.45 1.15 -2.97
C LEU A 309 -42.29 2.39 -2.66
N PRO A 310 -41.88 3.58 -3.15
CA PRO A 310 -42.61 4.83 -2.93
C PRO A 310 -44.00 4.80 -3.54
N GLY A 311 -45.01 5.22 -2.77
CA GLY A 311 -46.40 5.28 -3.25
C GLY A 311 -47.08 3.92 -3.43
N ALA A 312 -46.45 2.82 -2.99
CA ALA A 312 -47.00 1.48 -3.10
C ALA A 312 -47.74 1.07 -1.80
N PRO A 313 -49.06 0.78 -1.85
CA PRO A 313 -49.76 0.11 -0.76
C PRO A 313 -49.30 -1.35 -0.59
N LEU A 314 -49.71 -1.98 0.52
CA LEU A 314 -49.28 -3.33 0.89
C LEU A 314 -49.59 -4.38 -0.18
N ASP A 315 -50.83 -4.47 -0.66
CA ASP A 315 -51.20 -5.54 -1.61
C ASP A 315 -50.46 -5.44 -2.96
N PRO A 316 -50.33 -4.25 -3.60
CA PRO A 316 -49.44 -4.09 -4.75
C PRO A 316 -47.99 -4.45 -4.47
N ALA A 317 -47.45 -4.10 -3.30
CA ALA A 317 -46.08 -4.44 -2.91
C ALA A 317 -45.89 -5.96 -2.78
N CYS A 318 -46.84 -6.66 -2.14
CA CYS A 318 -46.82 -8.12 -2.04
C CYS A 318 -46.93 -8.81 -3.41
N ARG A 319 -47.76 -8.28 -4.33
CA ARG A 319 -47.85 -8.83 -5.70
C ARG A 319 -46.53 -8.67 -6.47
N LEU A 320 -45.86 -7.52 -6.32
CA LEU A 320 -44.54 -7.32 -6.90
C LEU A 320 -43.51 -8.29 -6.31
N ALA A 321 -43.49 -8.43 -4.98
CA ALA A 321 -42.62 -9.35 -4.28
C ALA A 321 -42.79 -10.80 -4.78
N GLU A 322 -44.03 -11.27 -4.90
CA GLU A 322 -44.32 -12.62 -5.36
C GLU A 322 -43.94 -12.83 -6.83
N ARG A 323 -44.15 -11.82 -7.68
CA ARG A 323 -43.68 -11.85 -9.08
C ARG A 323 -42.16 -11.98 -9.16
N LEU A 324 -41.43 -11.16 -8.39
CA LEU A 324 -39.96 -11.21 -8.36
C LEU A 324 -39.46 -12.56 -7.84
N ARG A 325 -40.14 -13.13 -6.83
CA ARG A 325 -39.83 -14.45 -6.29
C ARG A 325 -39.96 -15.55 -7.34
N GLN A 326 -41.05 -15.55 -8.09
CA GLN A 326 -41.26 -16.50 -9.19
C GLN A 326 -40.19 -16.35 -10.28
N ILE A 327 -39.88 -15.12 -10.70
CA ILE A 327 -38.85 -14.86 -11.71
C ILE A 327 -37.49 -15.44 -11.29
N ILE A 328 -37.08 -15.24 -10.03
CA ILE A 328 -35.80 -15.77 -9.53
C ILE A 328 -35.82 -17.30 -9.41
N ALA A 329 -36.92 -17.87 -8.94
CA ALA A 329 -37.08 -19.32 -8.80
C ALA A 329 -37.10 -20.05 -10.16
N ASP A 330 -37.64 -19.40 -11.19
CA ASP A 330 -37.77 -19.94 -12.55
C ASP A 330 -36.54 -19.64 -13.43
N LEU A 331 -35.59 -18.83 -12.95
CA LEU A 331 -34.37 -18.50 -13.69
C LEU A 331 -33.49 -19.75 -13.85
N ASP A 332 -32.94 -19.94 -15.05
CA ASP A 332 -31.97 -21.01 -15.28
C ASP A 332 -30.58 -20.63 -14.76
N TRP A 333 -30.23 -21.18 -13.60
CA TRP A 333 -28.94 -20.97 -12.95
C TRP A 333 -27.84 -21.94 -13.43
N SER A 334 -28.16 -22.85 -14.36
CA SER A 334 -27.22 -23.87 -14.85
C SER A 334 -26.00 -23.29 -15.56
N ALA A 335 -26.10 -22.06 -16.06
CA ALA A 335 -25.00 -21.31 -16.65
C ALA A 335 -23.83 -21.06 -15.68
N PHE A 336 -24.09 -21.05 -14.37
CA PHE A 336 -23.06 -20.87 -13.35
C PHE A 336 -22.59 -22.22 -12.79
N SER A 337 -23.51 -23.13 -12.51
CA SER A 337 -23.20 -24.49 -12.11
C SER A 337 -24.39 -25.42 -12.39
N ALA A 338 -24.10 -26.63 -12.87
CA ALA A 338 -25.12 -27.64 -13.10
C ALA A 338 -25.91 -27.95 -11.82
N GLY A 339 -27.24 -27.93 -11.90
CA GLY A 339 -28.14 -28.22 -10.79
C GLY A 339 -28.29 -27.11 -9.74
N LEU A 340 -27.69 -25.93 -9.96
CA LEU A 340 -27.87 -24.78 -9.07
C LEU A 340 -29.33 -24.33 -9.09
N GLN A 341 -29.90 -24.11 -7.92
CA GLN A 341 -31.21 -23.49 -7.74
C GLN A 341 -31.11 -22.38 -6.71
N VAL A 342 -31.61 -21.21 -7.08
CA VAL A 342 -31.60 -20.04 -6.20
C VAL A 342 -33.03 -19.59 -5.99
N THR A 343 -33.42 -19.45 -4.72
CA THR A 343 -34.70 -18.87 -4.32
C THR A 343 -34.44 -17.77 -3.30
N PHE A 344 -35.45 -16.96 -3.01
CA PHE A 344 -35.37 -16.01 -1.92
C PHE A 344 -36.65 -16.01 -1.09
N SER A 345 -36.48 -15.62 0.17
CA SER A 345 -37.58 -15.30 1.07
C SER A 345 -37.69 -13.79 1.25
N ALA A 346 -38.91 -13.27 1.40
CA ALA A 346 -39.12 -11.83 1.58
C ALA A 346 -40.18 -11.50 2.65
N GLY A 347 -39.93 -10.43 3.39
CA GLY A 347 -40.87 -9.81 4.31
C GLY A 347 -41.30 -8.44 3.80
N VAL A 348 -42.60 -8.20 3.67
CA VAL A 348 -43.16 -6.95 3.15
C VAL A 348 -43.90 -6.19 4.25
N ALA A 349 -43.61 -4.90 4.39
CA ALA A 349 -44.30 -4.01 5.31
C ALA A 349 -44.60 -2.65 4.67
N THR A 350 -45.73 -2.05 5.01
CA THR A 350 -46.08 -0.67 4.60
C THR A 350 -46.05 0.26 5.81
N SER A 351 -45.55 1.47 5.59
CA SER A 351 -45.49 2.57 6.56
C SER A 351 -46.87 2.87 7.17
N ARG A 352 -46.92 3.09 8.49
CA ARG A 352 -48.14 3.48 9.21
C ARG A 352 -47.95 4.83 9.91
N GLY A 353 -48.71 5.86 9.52
CA GLY A 353 -48.66 7.18 10.18
C GLY A 353 -47.23 7.71 10.35
N ASP A 354 -46.87 8.10 11.57
CA ASP A 354 -45.54 8.62 11.93
C ASP A 354 -44.52 7.53 12.33
N GLU A 355 -44.65 6.33 11.77
CA GLU A 355 -43.74 5.20 12.04
C GLU A 355 -42.29 5.49 11.63
N THR A 356 -41.32 5.13 12.49
CA THR A 356 -39.88 5.28 12.21
C THR A 356 -39.36 4.21 11.26
N THR A 357 -38.22 4.50 10.63
CA THR A 357 -37.50 3.55 9.76
C THR A 357 -37.25 2.21 10.45
N GLU A 358 -36.82 2.23 11.70
CA GLU A 358 -36.50 1.04 12.49
C GLU A 358 -37.74 0.20 12.77
N SER A 359 -38.88 0.81 13.10
CA SER A 359 -40.14 0.10 13.34
C SER A 359 -40.65 -0.57 12.08
N LEU A 360 -40.60 0.14 10.94
CA LEU A 360 -41.02 -0.40 9.65
C LEU A 360 -40.14 -1.58 9.23
N LEU A 361 -38.81 -1.45 9.35
CA LEU A 361 -37.87 -2.53 9.05
C LEU A 361 -38.03 -3.72 10.00
N SER A 362 -38.24 -3.49 11.30
CA SER A 362 -38.48 -4.56 12.27
C SER A 362 -39.73 -5.38 11.92
N ARG A 363 -40.78 -4.73 11.40
CA ARG A 363 -41.97 -5.43 10.89
C ARG A 363 -41.66 -6.27 9.65
N ALA A 364 -40.93 -5.71 8.69
CA ALA A 364 -40.50 -6.44 7.49
C ALA A 364 -39.62 -7.63 7.86
N ASP A 365 -38.69 -7.47 8.81
CA ASP A 365 -37.81 -8.52 9.32
C ASP A 365 -38.59 -9.67 9.97
N ARG A 366 -39.57 -9.38 10.84
CA ARG A 366 -40.44 -10.43 11.41
C ARG A 366 -41.20 -11.20 10.33
N ALA A 367 -41.66 -10.53 9.28
CA ALA A 367 -42.32 -11.18 8.15
C ALA A 367 -41.31 -12.02 7.33
N LEU A 368 -40.09 -11.55 7.13
CA LEU A 368 -39.02 -12.34 6.50
C LEU A 368 -38.68 -13.58 7.32
N TYR A 369 -38.59 -13.44 8.64
CA TYR A 369 -38.39 -14.57 9.54
C TYR A 369 -39.51 -15.61 9.43
N ALA A 370 -40.77 -15.17 9.39
CA ALA A 370 -41.91 -16.05 9.16
C ALA A 370 -41.82 -16.77 7.80
N SER A 371 -41.34 -16.08 6.77
CA SER A 371 -41.09 -16.67 5.45
C SER A 371 -40.06 -17.81 5.52
N LYS A 372 -38.94 -17.57 6.20
CA LYS A 372 -37.90 -18.59 6.38
C LYS A 372 -38.39 -19.78 7.23
N ALA A 373 -39.15 -19.51 8.28
CA ALA A 373 -39.68 -20.54 9.18
C ALA A 373 -40.73 -21.45 8.51
N GLN A 374 -41.50 -20.94 7.55
CA GLN A 374 -42.54 -21.69 6.86
C GLN A 374 -42.06 -22.37 5.57
N GLY A 375 -40.77 -22.68 5.49
CA GLY A 375 -40.21 -23.47 4.39
C GLY A 375 -39.51 -22.67 3.29
N ARG A 376 -39.22 -21.37 3.50
CA ARG A 376 -38.50 -20.50 2.55
C ARG A 376 -39.22 -20.34 1.21
N ASN A 377 -38.56 -19.72 0.23
CA ASN A 377 -39.09 -19.43 -1.10
C ASN A 377 -40.51 -18.87 -1.06
N ARG A 378 -40.72 -17.85 -0.23
CA ARG A 378 -42.05 -17.26 0.00
C ARG A 378 -41.99 -15.80 0.42
N VAL A 379 -43.13 -15.14 0.26
CA VAL A 379 -43.37 -13.78 0.69
C VAL A 379 -44.38 -13.76 1.83
N THR A 380 -44.05 -13.09 2.92
CA THR A 380 -44.97 -12.84 4.04
C THR A 380 -45.16 -11.35 4.24
N ARG A 381 -46.37 -10.92 4.62
CA ARG A 381 -46.71 -9.52 4.95
C ARG A 381 -46.78 -9.32 6.47
N ALA A 382 -46.47 -8.10 6.92
CA ALA A 382 -46.39 -7.71 8.34
C ALA A 382 -47.59 -6.96 8.92
#